data_AF-A0A4S4FS46-F1
#
_entry.id   AF-A0A4S4FS46-F1
#
_cell.length_a   1.000
_cell.length_b   1.000
_cell.length_c   1.000
_cell.angle_alpha   90.00
_cell.angle_beta   90.00
_cell.angle_gamma   90.00
#
_symmetry.space_group_name_H-M   'P 1'
#
loop_
_entity.id
_entity.type
_entity.pdbx_description
1 polymer ?
#
loop_
_entity_poly.entity_id
_entity_poly.type
_entity_poly.pdbx_seq_one_letter_code
_entity_poly.pdbx_strand_id
1 'polypeptide(L)'
;MGPLTLDRSRAACDRAGDRGASVGRLTRRFWNWLPSSIDRRVRVVAWLSLAFQVVLIGTGGAVRLTASGLGCPTWPRCTADSFVNTPEMGLHGIIEFGNRMLTFVLAIIVIAAFLSVLRYRRGRRDLFVLTLLQGLSIPFQAVLGGITVLTGLNPYVVGAHFAVSIVLVAVTTTLVWRVYRGPRGSLMPAPRAYATLVHVTSLLVAVTVVVGILTTGSGPHAGDNSNPLKPAPRNGLDPELLQHVHSWPAYATFALTLAVVIAAFALRLPRRWPLALLAVEVVQIIVGITQARLGLPEVLVGIHMILAGLLVAAITATVLSLRAPSAVDAAPAERRYGPESVSL
;
A
#
# COMPACT_ATOMS: atom_id res chain seq x y z
N MET A 1 -56.86 10.47 -40.23
CA MET A 1 -55.47 10.46 -39.69
C MET A 1 -55.45 11.33 -38.45
N GLY A 2 -55.48 10.72 -37.27
CA GLY A 2 -55.89 11.38 -36.01
C GLY A 2 -54.74 11.93 -35.14
N PRO A 3 -55.05 12.78 -34.14
CA PRO A 3 -54.13 13.64 -33.38
C PRO A 3 -53.20 12.94 -32.36
N LEU A 4 -53.15 11.60 -32.36
CA LEU A 4 -52.52 10.80 -31.30
C LEU A 4 -50.99 10.66 -31.41
N THR A 5 -50.38 11.13 -32.50
CA THR A 5 -48.92 11.01 -32.75
C THR A 5 -48.10 12.22 -32.28
N LEU A 6 -48.70 13.41 -32.20
CA LEU A 6 -48.04 14.65 -31.73
C LEU A 6 -47.89 14.72 -30.21
N ASP A 7 -48.79 14.09 -29.46
CA ASP A 7 -48.76 14.09 -27.99
C ASP A 7 -47.65 13.17 -27.44
N ARG A 8 -47.44 12.00 -28.08
CA ARG A 8 -46.36 11.06 -27.72
C ARG A 8 -44.96 11.63 -27.94
N SER A 9 -44.78 12.49 -28.94
CA SER A 9 -43.49 13.11 -29.27
C SER A 9 -43.15 14.26 -28.32
N ARG A 10 -44.12 15.07 -27.89
CA ARG A 10 -43.94 16.09 -26.83
C ARG A 10 -43.65 15.47 -25.47
N ALA A 11 -44.42 14.46 -25.05
CA ALA A 11 -44.18 13.75 -23.79
C ALA A 11 -42.80 13.04 -23.76
N ALA A 12 -42.28 12.58 -24.90
CA ALA A 12 -40.93 12.02 -25.00
C ALA A 12 -39.83 13.08 -24.89
N CYS A 13 -40.03 14.26 -25.49
CA CYS A 13 -39.10 15.39 -25.43
C CYS A 13 -39.02 15.99 -24.01
N ASP A 14 -40.15 16.15 -23.33
CA ASP A 14 -40.22 16.63 -21.94
C ASP A 14 -39.58 15.64 -20.96
N ARG A 15 -39.81 14.33 -21.14
CA ARG A 15 -39.11 13.28 -20.37
C ARG A 15 -37.61 13.25 -20.64
N ALA A 16 -37.16 13.57 -21.85
CA ALA A 16 -35.74 13.65 -22.18
C ALA A 16 -35.09 14.90 -21.55
N GLY A 17 -35.78 16.05 -21.57
CA GLY A 17 -35.35 17.29 -20.91
C GLY A 17 -35.25 17.16 -19.39
N ASP A 18 -36.24 16.51 -18.75
CA ASP A 18 -36.24 16.32 -17.29
C ASP A 18 -35.24 15.25 -16.82
N ARG A 19 -34.98 14.23 -17.65
CA ARG A 19 -33.85 13.29 -17.45
C ARG A 19 -32.49 13.99 -17.58
N GLY A 20 -32.31 14.87 -18.56
CA GLY A 20 -31.08 15.66 -18.71
C GLY A 20 -30.83 16.61 -17.53
N ALA A 21 -31.89 17.28 -17.06
CA ALA A 21 -31.83 18.17 -15.90
C ALA A 21 -31.58 17.43 -14.58
N SER A 22 -32.18 16.25 -14.38
CA SER A 22 -31.95 15.42 -13.19
C SER A 22 -30.54 14.80 -13.14
N VAL A 23 -30.01 14.32 -14.26
CA VAL A 23 -28.61 13.86 -14.37
C VAL A 23 -27.63 15.02 -14.12
N GLY A 24 -27.90 16.22 -14.65
CA GLY A 24 -27.12 17.43 -14.37
C GLY A 24 -27.16 17.87 -12.89
N ARG A 25 -28.30 17.71 -12.21
CA ARG A 25 -28.44 17.99 -10.77
C ARG A 25 -27.69 16.98 -9.90
N LEU A 26 -27.79 15.68 -10.21
CA LEU A 26 -27.11 14.61 -9.47
C LEU A 26 -25.58 14.70 -9.60
N THR A 27 -25.06 14.97 -10.80
CA THR A 27 -23.62 15.15 -11.05
C THR A 27 -23.06 16.37 -10.32
N ARG A 28 -23.79 17.50 -10.32
CA ARG A 28 -23.41 18.70 -9.54
C ARG A 28 -23.44 18.43 -8.03
N ARG A 29 -24.45 17.71 -7.53
CA ARG A 29 -24.56 17.35 -6.10
C ARG A 29 -23.41 16.45 -5.65
N PHE A 30 -23.08 15.43 -6.45
CA PHE A 30 -21.92 14.55 -6.20
C PHE A 30 -20.61 15.33 -6.19
N TRP A 31 -20.39 16.20 -7.19
CA TRP A 31 -19.19 17.03 -7.27
C TRP A 31 -19.05 18.00 -6.09
N ASN A 32 -20.17 18.52 -5.58
CA ASN A 32 -20.19 19.39 -4.40
C ASN A 32 -20.00 18.64 -3.08
N TRP A 33 -20.33 17.35 -3.03
CA TRP A 33 -20.09 16.50 -1.87
C TRP A 33 -18.61 16.11 -1.71
N LEU A 34 -17.85 16.04 -2.83
CA LEU A 34 -16.42 15.78 -2.78
C LEU A 34 -15.66 16.89 -2.05
N PRO A 35 -14.65 16.55 -1.22
CA PRO A 35 -13.85 17.53 -0.49
C PRO A 35 -13.21 18.57 -1.43
N SER A 36 -13.30 19.84 -1.06
CA SER A 36 -12.63 20.95 -1.74
C SER A 36 -11.25 21.26 -1.17
N SER A 37 -10.95 20.74 0.03
CA SER A 37 -9.68 20.88 0.74
C SER A 37 -9.36 19.59 1.52
N ILE A 38 -8.19 19.54 2.14
CA ILE A 38 -7.75 18.38 2.93
C ILE A 38 -8.38 18.49 4.33
N ASP A 39 -9.50 17.80 4.50
CA ASP A 39 -10.23 17.70 5.76
C ASP A 39 -9.95 16.38 6.50
N ARG A 40 -10.74 16.10 7.55
CA ARG A 40 -10.63 14.85 8.31
C ARG A 40 -10.92 13.62 7.44
N ARG A 41 -11.82 13.70 6.46
CA ARG A 41 -12.22 12.56 5.62
C ARG A 41 -11.07 12.11 4.74
N VAL A 42 -10.37 13.06 4.10
CA VAL A 42 -9.17 12.77 3.29
C VAL A 42 -8.08 12.10 4.13
N ARG A 43 -7.86 12.59 5.36
CA ARG A 43 -6.87 12.01 6.29
C ARG A 43 -7.24 10.60 6.72
N VAL A 44 -8.51 10.36 7.05
CA VAL A 44 -9.00 9.02 7.44
C VAL A 44 -8.79 8.04 6.30
N VAL A 45 -9.20 8.39 5.08
CA VAL A 45 -9.05 7.49 3.93
C VAL A 45 -7.58 7.22 3.59
N ALA A 46 -6.70 8.22 3.71
CA ALA A 46 -5.26 8.00 3.54
C ALA A 46 -4.69 6.99 4.56
N TRP A 47 -5.09 7.08 5.83
CA TRP A 47 -4.70 6.12 6.86
C TRP A 47 -5.31 4.74 6.62
N LEU A 48 -6.57 4.67 6.20
CA LEU A 48 -7.21 3.40 5.83
C LEU A 48 -6.46 2.71 4.68
N SER A 49 -6.02 3.45 3.66
CA SER A 49 -5.21 2.88 2.58
C SER A 49 -3.92 2.22 3.10
N LEU A 50 -3.17 2.90 4.00
CA LEU A 50 -1.95 2.36 4.58
C LEU A 50 -2.24 1.16 5.50
N ALA A 51 -3.19 1.29 6.42
CA ALA A 51 -3.53 0.24 7.38
C ALA A 51 -4.02 -1.03 6.66
N PHE A 52 -4.91 -0.87 5.68
CA PHE A 52 -5.44 -2.01 4.94
C PHE A 52 -4.39 -2.66 4.03
N GLN A 53 -3.43 -1.89 3.51
CA GLN A 53 -2.28 -2.43 2.79
C GLN A 53 -1.41 -3.34 3.68
N VAL A 54 -1.18 -2.95 4.94
CA VAL A 54 -0.45 -3.77 5.93
C VAL A 54 -1.27 -5.00 6.31
N VAL A 55 -2.59 -4.86 6.49
CA VAL A 55 -3.48 -6.00 6.73
C VAL A 55 -3.42 -7.01 5.58
N LEU A 56 -3.46 -6.56 4.34
CA LEU A 56 -3.37 -7.44 3.16
C LEU A 56 -2.04 -8.18 3.06
N ILE A 57 -0.94 -7.55 3.48
CA ILE A 57 0.35 -8.25 3.61
C ILE A 57 0.22 -9.40 4.63
N GLY A 58 -0.40 -9.14 5.79
CA GLY A 58 -0.64 -10.14 6.82
C GLY A 58 -1.54 -11.27 6.36
N THR A 59 -2.69 -10.96 5.76
CA THR A 59 -3.65 -11.97 5.28
C THR A 59 -3.11 -12.76 4.10
N GLY A 60 -2.39 -12.12 3.18
CA GLY A 60 -1.68 -12.82 2.11
C GLY A 60 -0.58 -13.74 2.64
N GLY A 61 0.15 -13.31 3.66
CA GLY A 61 1.07 -14.16 4.42
C GLY A 61 0.36 -15.36 5.04
N ALA A 62 -0.80 -15.15 5.66
CA ALA A 62 -1.61 -16.22 6.23
C ALA A 62 -2.09 -17.23 5.17
N VAL A 63 -2.52 -16.78 3.98
CA VAL A 63 -2.87 -17.69 2.87
C VAL A 63 -1.72 -18.63 2.55
N ARG A 64 -0.49 -18.11 2.46
CA ARG A 64 0.70 -18.92 2.21
C ARG A 64 1.02 -19.85 3.38
N LEU A 65 1.07 -19.31 4.60
CA LEU A 65 1.51 -20.03 5.80
C LEU A 65 0.51 -21.10 6.26
N THR A 66 -0.76 -20.98 5.89
CA THR A 66 -1.79 -22.00 6.13
C THR A 66 -1.96 -22.99 4.97
N ALA A 67 -1.04 -22.98 4.01
CA ALA A 67 -1.11 -23.79 2.80
C ALA A 67 -2.34 -23.59 1.91
N SER A 68 -2.99 -22.44 2.02
CA SER A 68 -4.24 -22.12 1.33
C SER A 68 -4.02 -21.46 -0.05
N GLY A 69 -2.78 -21.35 -0.54
CA GLY A 69 -2.47 -20.61 -1.78
C GLY A 69 -3.17 -21.14 -3.04
N LEU A 70 -3.55 -22.41 -3.07
CA LEU A 70 -4.33 -23.03 -4.14
C LEU A 70 -5.74 -23.45 -3.68
N GLY A 71 -6.25 -22.85 -2.60
CA GLY A 71 -7.62 -23.07 -2.11
C GLY A 71 -8.69 -22.76 -3.16
N CYS A 72 -8.42 -21.81 -4.06
CA CYS A 72 -9.11 -21.66 -5.34
C CYS A 72 -8.10 -21.93 -6.47
N PRO A 73 -8.06 -23.14 -7.05
CA PRO A 73 -6.99 -23.56 -7.96
C PRO A 73 -7.04 -22.88 -9.35
N THR A 74 -8.11 -22.16 -9.67
CA THR A 74 -8.23 -21.39 -10.92
C THR A 74 -8.27 -19.88 -10.65
N TRP A 75 -8.18 -19.10 -11.73
CA TRP A 75 -8.37 -17.65 -11.72
C TRP A 75 -8.88 -17.20 -13.10
N PRO A 76 -9.84 -16.25 -13.21
CA PRO A 76 -10.50 -15.48 -12.15
C PRO A 76 -11.63 -16.22 -11.42
N ARG A 77 -12.03 -17.39 -11.94
CA ARG A 77 -12.94 -18.30 -11.23
C ARG A 77 -12.21 -18.97 -10.06
N CYS A 78 -12.95 -19.59 -9.15
CA CYS A 78 -12.37 -20.39 -8.07
C CYS A 78 -12.25 -21.87 -8.47
N THR A 79 -13.22 -22.37 -9.25
CA THR A 79 -13.18 -23.68 -9.91
C THR A 79 -13.42 -23.52 -11.42
N ALA A 80 -13.58 -24.61 -12.18
CA ALA A 80 -13.99 -24.51 -13.58
C ALA A 80 -15.37 -23.85 -13.73
N ASP A 81 -16.29 -24.18 -12.80
CA ASP A 81 -17.72 -23.86 -12.91
C ASP A 81 -18.17 -22.75 -11.95
N SER A 82 -17.36 -22.37 -10.95
CA SER A 82 -17.74 -21.40 -9.92
C SER A 82 -16.77 -20.22 -9.80
N PHE A 83 -17.30 -19.00 -9.66
CA PHE A 83 -16.54 -17.80 -9.30
C PHE A 83 -16.29 -17.66 -7.79
N VAL A 84 -16.97 -18.45 -6.97
CA VAL A 84 -16.92 -18.38 -5.51
C VAL A 84 -16.46 -19.71 -4.90
N ASN A 85 -16.04 -19.65 -3.65
CA ASN A 85 -15.73 -20.85 -2.88
C ASN A 85 -16.93 -21.82 -2.81
N THR A 86 -16.67 -23.12 -2.87
CA THR A 86 -17.65 -24.20 -2.74
C THR A 86 -17.36 -25.00 -1.45
N PRO A 87 -18.35 -25.70 -0.88
CA PRO A 87 -18.16 -26.45 0.36
C PRO A 87 -17.02 -27.48 0.29
N GLU A 88 -16.78 -28.07 -0.87
CA GLU A 88 -15.79 -29.13 -1.11
C GLU A 88 -14.34 -28.64 -0.96
N MET A 89 -14.10 -27.33 -1.13
CA MET A 89 -12.77 -26.72 -0.96
C MET A 89 -12.42 -26.43 0.50
N GLY A 90 -13.36 -26.63 1.43
CA GLY A 90 -13.14 -26.59 2.87
C GLY A 90 -12.52 -25.28 3.36
N LEU A 91 -11.70 -25.38 4.42
CA LEU A 91 -11.10 -24.21 5.07
C LEU A 91 -10.11 -23.46 4.18
N HIS A 92 -9.32 -24.17 3.37
CA HIS A 92 -8.33 -23.55 2.48
C HIS A 92 -8.99 -22.69 1.41
N GLY A 93 -10.10 -23.14 0.83
CA GLY A 93 -10.90 -22.34 -0.11
C GLY A 93 -11.47 -21.08 0.53
N ILE A 94 -11.93 -21.16 1.79
CA ILE A 94 -12.43 -19.99 2.55
C ILE A 94 -11.30 -18.96 2.77
N ILE A 95 -10.12 -19.42 3.19
CA ILE A 95 -8.97 -18.55 3.48
C ILE A 95 -8.50 -17.84 2.20
N GLU A 96 -8.34 -18.58 1.11
CA GLU A 96 -7.91 -18.04 -0.19
C GLU A 96 -8.93 -17.05 -0.75
N PHE A 97 -10.19 -17.47 -0.84
CA PHE A 97 -11.26 -16.65 -1.40
C PHE A 97 -11.52 -15.41 -0.54
N GLY A 98 -11.44 -15.55 0.79
CA GLY A 98 -11.52 -14.43 1.73
C GLY A 98 -10.45 -13.37 1.44
N ASN A 99 -9.21 -13.78 1.21
CA ASN A 99 -8.14 -12.86 0.82
C ASN A 99 -8.40 -12.21 -0.56
N ARG A 100 -8.97 -12.95 -1.54
CA ARG A 100 -9.44 -12.34 -2.81
C ARG A 100 -10.47 -11.25 -2.54
N MET A 101 -11.43 -11.47 -1.64
CA MET A 101 -12.49 -10.52 -1.33
C MET A 101 -12.00 -9.24 -0.65
N LEU A 102 -10.94 -9.32 0.17
CA LEU A 102 -10.32 -8.13 0.78
C LEU A 102 -9.79 -7.15 -0.29
N THR A 103 -9.43 -7.63 -1.48
CA THR A 103 -9.02 -6.76 -2.60
C THR A 103 -10.13 -5.78 -3.01
N PHE A 104 -11.41 -6.19 -2.95
CA PHE A 104 -12.53 -5.29 -3.24
C PHE A 104 -12.75 -4.25 -2.14
N VAL A 105 -12.52 -4.62 -0.88
CA VAL A 105 -12.54 -3.65 0.24
C VAL A 105 -11.43 -2.61 0.05
N LEU A 106 -10.22 -3.03 -0.29
CA LEU A 106 -9.14 -2.10 -0.64
C LEU A 106 -9.52 -1.22 -1.84
N ALA A 107 -10.13 -1.80 -2.88
CA ALA A 107 -10.56 -1.05 -4.05
C ALA A 107 -11.55 0.06 -3.69
N ILE A 108 -12.51 -0.20 -2.81
CA ILE A 108 -13.44 0.82 -2.30
C ILE A 108 -12.69 1.93 -1.57
N ILE A 109 -11.75 1.58 -0.68
CA ILE A 109 -10.92 2.55 0.06
C ILE A 109 -10.11 3.42 -0.92
N VAL A 110 -9.47 2.81 -1.91
CA VAL A 110 -8.62 3.50 -2.89
C VAL A 110 -9.45 4.36 -3.84
N ILE A 111 -10.63 3.90 -4.27
CA ILE A 111 -11.58 4.72 -5.03
C ILE A 111 -11.99 5.93 -4.19
N ALA A 112 -12.36 5.74 -2.92
CA ALA A 112 -12.66 6.84 -2.02
C ALA A 112 -11.46 7.81 -1.89
N ALA A 113 -10.23 7.30 -1.79
CA ALA A 113 -9.01 8.10 -1.69
C ALA A 113 -8.82 8.95 -2.95
N PHE A 114 -8.96 8.33 -4.12
CA PHE A 114 -8.86 8.99 -5.42
C PHE A 114 -9.92 10.07 -5.59
N LEU A 115 -11.19 9.74 -5.32
CA LEU A 115 -12.30 10.69 -5.39
C LEU A 115 -12.10 11.87 -4.44
N SER A 116 -11.54 11.63 -3.23
CA SER A 116 -11.32 12.66 -2.21
C SER A 116 -10.33 13.76 -2.62
N VAL A 117 -9.50 13.51 -3.64
CA VAL A 117 -8.48 14.46 -4.14
C VAL A 117 -8.81 15.05 -5.51
N LEU A 118 -9.87 14.56 -6.18
CA LEU A 118 -10.19 14.92 -7.57
C LEU A 118 -10.43 16.42 -7.78
N ARG A 119 -11.14 17.07 -6.85
CA ARG A 119 -11.57 18.47 -7.01
C ARG A 119 -10.40 19.46 -7.01
N TYR A 120 -9.35 19.17 -6.25
CA TYR A 120 -8.16 20.01 -6.12
C TYR A 120 -6.90 19.36 -6.75
N ARG A 121 -7.08 18.37 -7.63
CA ARG A 121 -6.00 17.62 -8.30
C ARG A 121 -4.98 18.48 -9.04
N ARG A 122 -5.37 19.66 -9.52
CA ARG A 122 -4.45 20.60 -10.19
C ARG A 122 -3.50 21.28 -9.20
N GLY A 123 -3.97 21.61 -7.99
CA GLY A 123 -3.16 22.20 -6.93
C GLY A 123 -2.36 21.17 -6.13
N ARG A 124 -2.91 19.95 -5.96
CA ARG A 124 -2.26 18.84 -5.26
C ARG A 124 -2.05 17.64 -6.19
N ARG A 125 -1.31 17.87 -7.28
CA ARG A 125 -0.94 16.81 -8.24
C ARG A 125 -0.20 15.66 -7.55
N ASP A 126 0.52 15.95 -6.47
CA ASP A 126 1.19 14.94 -5.66
C ASP A 126 0.21 13.92 -5.05
N LEU A 127 -0.87 14.40 -4.43
CA LEU A 127 -1.88 13.52 -3.85
C LEU A 127 -2.64 12.75 -4.92
N PHE A 128 -2.95 13.42 -6.04
CA PHE A 128 -3.60 12.79 -7.19
C PHE A 128 -2.78 11.64 -7.78
N VAL A 129 -1.47 11.83 -7.98
CA VAL A 129 -0.59 10.78 -8.51
C VAL A 129 -0.48 9.62 -7.51
N LEU A 130 -0.34 9.90 -6.22
CA LEU A 130 -0.23 8.84 -5.20
C LEU A 130 -1.50 7.98 -5.12
N THR A 131 -2.70 8.59 -5.22
CA THR A 131 -3.96 7.82 -5.22
C THR A 131 -4.21 7.13 -6.56
N LEU A 132 -3.76 7.71 -7.68
CA LEU A 132 -3.81 7.04 -8.99
C LEU A 132 -2.88 5.82 -9.03
N LEU A 133 -1.65 5.92 -8.52
CA LEU A 133 -0.72 4.79 -8.43
C LEU A 133 -1.32 3.65 -7.59
N GLN A 134 -1.98 3.97 -6.47
CA GLN A 134 -2.73 2.98 -5.70
C GLN A 134 -3.83 2.33 -6.56
N GLY A 135 -4.65 3.14 -7.24
CA GLY A 135 -5.73 2.63 -8.10
C GLY A 135 -5.24 1.70 -9.21
N LEU A 136 -4.14 2.04 -9.86
CA LEU A 136 -3.52 1.22 -10.92
C LEU A 136 -2.82 -0.03 -10.37
N SER A 137 -2.32 0.02 -9.14
CA SER A 137 -1.65 -1.13 -8.51
C SER A 137 -2.62 -2.27 -8.19
N ILE A 138 -3.91 -2.00 -7.92
CA ILE A 138 -4.91 -3.03 -7.60
C ILE A 138 -5.13 -4.02 -8.76
N PRO A 139 -5.50 -3.60 -9.98
CA PRO A 139 -5.66 -4.53 -11.09
C PRO A 139 -4.34 -5.22 -11.44
N PHE A 140 -3.21 -4.52 -11.31
CA PHE A 140 -1.89 -5.12 -11.51
C PHE A 140 -1.61 -6.25 -10.50
N GLN A 141 -1.88 -6.03 -9.21
CA GLN A 141 -1.76 -7.06 -8.17
C GLN A 141 -2.75 -8.21 -8.35
N ALA A 142 -3.98 -7.93 -8.78
CA ALA A 142 -4.96 -8.97 -9.09
C ALA A 142 -4.47 -9.90 -10.22
N VAL A 143 -3.89 -9.33 -11.28
CA VAL A 143 -3.27 -10.11 -12.36
C VAL A 143 -2.07 -10.90 -11.85
N LEU A 144 -1.18 -10.28 -11.08
CA LEU A 144 0.01 -10.94 -10.54
C LEU A 144 -0.33 -12.07 -9.56
N GLY A 145 -1.39 -11.90 -8.76
CA GLY A 145 -1.98 -12.95 -7.93
C GLY A 145 -2.63 -14.06 -8.75
N GLY A 146 -3.32 -13.72 -9.84
CA GLY A 146 -3.84 -14.72 -10.78
C GLY A 146 -2.72 -15.55 -11.40
N ILE A 147 -1.63 -14.93 -11.86
CA ILE A 147 -0.44 -15.62 -12.38
C ILE A 147 0.16 -16.51 -11.30
N THR A 148 0.18 -16.07 -10.04
CA THR A 148 0.66 -16.89 -8.91
C THR A 148 -0.11 -18.20 -8.80
N VAL A 149 -1.44 -18.17 -8.90
CA VAL A 149 -2.28 -19.39 -8.90
C VAL A 149 -2.02 -20.25 -10.13
N LEU A 150 -2.04 -19.64 -11.32
CA LEU A 150 -1.87 -20.36 -12.60
C LEU A 150 -0.49 -21.01 -12.76
N THR A 151 0.53 -20.45 -12.11
CA THR A 151 1.90 -21.01 -12.09
C THR A 151 2.14 -21.96 -10.92
N GLY A 152 1.09 -22.30 -10.16
CA GLY A 152 1.18 -23.22 -9.04
C GLY A 152 2.03 -22.69 -7.89
N LEU A 153 1.95 -21.39 -7.59
CA LEU A 153 2.70 -20.68 -6.55
C LEU A 153 4.19 -20.51 -6.86
N ASN A 154 4.55 -20.21 -8.12
CA ASN A 154 5.95 -19.92 -8.48
C ASN A 154 6.54 -18.85 -7.52
N PRO A 155 7.64 -19.16 -6.79
CA PRO A 155 8.13 -18.34 -5.69
C PRO A 155 8.62 -16.96 -6.15
N TYR A 156 9.06 -16.83 -7.40
CA TYR A 156 9.46 -15.54 -7.97
C TYR A 156 8.24 -14.66 -8.25
N VAL A 157 7.12 -15.24 -8.69
CA VAL A 157 5.87 -14.51 -8.92
C VAL A 157 5.24 -14.09 -7.59
N VAL A 158 5.19 -15.02 -6.61
CA VAL A 158 4.75 -14.72 -5.23
C VAL A 158 5.60 -13.59 -4.64
N GLY A 159 6.93 -13.69 -4.80
CA GLY A 159 7.86 -12.68 -4.34
C GLY A 159 7.67 -11.32 -5.02
N ALA A 160 7.45 -11.30 -6.33
CA ALA A 160 7.14 -10.08 -7.08
C ALA A 160 5.84 -9.44 -6.58
N HIS A 161 4.80 -10.24 -6.31
CA HIS A 161 3.54 -9.77 -5.73
C HIS A 161 3.78 -9.07 -4.38
N PHE A 162 4.54 -9.69 -3.50
CA PHE A 162 4.91 -9.09 -2.21
C PHE A 162 5.75 -7.81 -2.38
N ALA A 163 6.72 -7.79 -3.28
CA ALA A 163 7.54 -6.60 -3.56
C ALA A 163 6.69 -5.39 -3.99
N VAL A 164 5.68 -5.61 -4.85
CA VAL A 164 4.74 -4.58 -5.26
C VAL A 164 3.93 -4.06 -4.07
N SER A 165 3.49 -4.95 -3.17
CA SER A 165 2.81 -4.56 -1.92
C SER A 165 3.70 -3.71 -1.02
N ILE A 166 4.99 -4.01 -0.95
CA ILE A 166 5.96 -3.21 -0.18
C ILE A 166 6.14 -1.82 -0.78
N VAL A 167 6.26 -1.70 -2.11
CA VAL A 167 6.31 -0.40 -2.78
C VAL A 167 5.04 0.40 -2.50
N LEU A 168 3.88 -0.26 -2.49
CA LEU A 168 2.60 0.36 -2.19
C LEU A 168 2.51 0.86 -0.74
N VAL A 169 3.17 0.20 0.22
CA VAL A 169 3.32 0.72 1.60
C VAL A 169 4.10 2.05 1.60
N ALA A 170 5.18 2.18 0.83
CA ALA A 170 5.90 3.45 0.71
C ALA A 170 5.04 4.56 0.07
N VAL A 171 4.24 4.22 -0.96
CA VAL A 171 3.30 5.14 -1.63
C VAL A 171 2.22 5.62 -0.66
N THR A 172 1.57 4.71 0.05
CA THR A 172 0.49 5.02 1.02
C THR A 172 1.01 5.76 2.24
N THR A 173 2.21 5.42 2.73
CA THR A 173 2.91 6.19 3.77
C THR A 173 3.20 7.62 3.31
N THR A 174 3.63 7.79 2.06
CA THR A 174 3.86 9.12 1.47
C THR A 174 2.56 9.91 1.33
N LEU A 175 1.45 9.25 0.98
CA LEU A 175 0.13 9.87 0.96
C LEU A 175 -0.26 10.38 2.36
N VAL A 176 -0.18 9.51 3.36
CA VAL A 176 -0.44 9.86 4.78
C VAL A 176 0.44 11.04 5.19
N TRP A 177 1.73 11.04 4.87
CA TRP A 177 2.61 12.17 5.19
C TRP A 177 2.12 13.49 4.60
N ARG A 178 1.81 13.51 3.29
CA ARG A 178 1.50 14.73 2.54
C ARG A 178 0.13 15.32 2.84
N VAL A 179 -0.82 14.54 3.38
CA VAL A 179 -2.11 15.08 3.85
C VAL A 179 -1.98 15.84 5.18
N TYR A 180 -0.90 15.64 5.94
CA TYR A 180 -0.61 16.43 7.15
C TYR A 180 0.47 17.49 6.93
N ARG A 181 1.46 17.21 6.08
CA ARG A 181 2.66 18.04 5.92
C ARG A 181 2.68 18.86 4.63
N GLY A 182 1.69 18.72 3.76
CA GLY A 182 1.65 19.44 2.49
C GLY A 182 2.62 18.89 1.44
N PRO A 183 2.82 19.62 0.33
CA PRO A 183 3.71 19.22 -0.75
C PRO A 183 5.18 19.12 -0.33
N ARG A 184 5.96 18.40 -1.13
CA ARG A 184 7.41 18.26 -0.95
C ARG A 184 8.11 19.63 -1.10
N GLY A 185 8.70 20.14 -0.02
CA GLY A 185 9.46 21.38 -0.02
C GLY A 185 10.86 21.25 -0.63
N SER A 186 11.37 22.40 -1.09
CA SER A 186 12.74 22.55 -1.62
C SER A 186 13.78 22.57 -0.49
N LEU A 187 13.43 23.11 0.68
CA LEU A 187 14.30 23.21 1.84
C LEU A 187 14.60 21.83 2.43
N MET A 188 15.89 21.52 2.56
CA MET A 188 16.42 20.37 3.28
C MET A 188 17.19 20.89 4.50
N PRO A 189 16.57 20.91 5.70
CA PRO A 189 17.21 21.44 6.90
C PRO A 189 18.39 20.58 7.38
N ALA A 190 18.40 19.30 7.05
CA ALA A 190 19.46 18.38 7.46
C ALA A 190 20.72 18.53 6.60
N PRO A 191 21.94 18.41 7.17
CA PRO A 191 23.18 18.39 6.40
C PRO A 191 23.19 17.31 5.33
N ARG A 192 23.86 17.56 4.20
CA ARG A 192 23.94 16.60 3.08
C ARG A 192 24.46 15.23 3.50
N ALA A 193 25.45 15.18 4.39
CA ALA A 193 25.99 13.92 4.91
C ALA A 193 24.92 13.08 5.65
N TYR A 194 24.09 13.72 6.48
CA TYR A 194 22.97 13.05 7.15
C TYR A 194 21.91 12.56 6.15
N ALA A 195 21.58 13.37 5.15
CA ALA A 195 20.64 12.98 4.10
C ALA A 195 21.16 11.79 3.27
N THR A 196 22.44 11.80 2.90
CA THR A 196 23.10 10.67 2.24
C THR A 196 23.04 9.42 3.11
N LEU A 197 23.36 9.53 4.40
CA LEU A 197 23.29 8.41 5.34
C LEU A 197 21.87 7.80 5.38
N VAL A 198 20.83 8.63 5.48
CA VAL A 198 19.43 8.16 5.45
C VAL A 198 19.07 7.51 4.11
N HIS A 199 19.54 8.05 2.99
CA HIS A 199 19.27 7.45 1.67
C HIS A 199 20.01 6.12 1.47
N VAL A 200 21.27 6.00 1.89
CA VAL A 200 22.01 4.74 1.90
C VAL A 200 21.30 3.72 2.80
N THR A 201 20.86 4.13 4.00
CA THR A 201 20.05 3.27 4.88
C THR A 201 18.78 2.79 4.18
N SER A 202 18.08 3.69 3.46
CA SER A 202 16.88 3.30 2.71
C SER A 202 17.12 2.31 1.58
N LEU A 203 18.26 2.42 0.89
CA LEU A 203 18.68 1.46 -0.11
C LEU A 203 18.96 0.09 0.54
N LEU A 204 19.65 0.07 1.67
CA LEU A 204 19.94 -1.16 2.40
C LEU A 204 18.67 -1.83 2.96
N VAL A 205 17.66 -1.07 3.39
CA VAL A 205 16.34 -1.63 3.71
C VAL A 205 15.72 -2.29 2.47
N ALA A 206 15.75 -1.64 1.31
CA ALA A 206 15.20 -2.22 0.08
C ALA A 206 15.93 -3.52 -0.31
N VAL A 207 17.27 -3.54 -0.23
CA VAL A 207 18.08 -4.75 -0.44
C VAL A 207 17.71 -5.84 0.56
N THR A 208 17.61 -5.50 1.84
CA THR A 208 17.22 -6.44 2.91
C THR A 208 15.87 -7.09 2.62
N VAL A 209 14.87 -6.30 2.19
CA VAL A 209 13.55 -6.83 1.82
C VAL A 209 13.64 -7.76 0.61
N VAL A 210 14.37 -7.38 -0.44
CA VAL A 210 14.53 -8.23 -1.64
C VAL A 210 15.19 -9.56 -1.30
N VAL A 211 16.29 -9.55 -0.52
CA VAL A 211 16.94 -10.78 -0.08
C VAL A 211 16.03 -11.59 0.86
N GLY A 212 15.22 -10.92 1.67
CA GLY A 212 14.20 -11.56 2.52
C GLY A 212 13.11 -12.26 1.72
N ILE A 213 12.68 -11.70 0.58
CA ILE A 213 11.75 -12.35 -0.35
C ILE A 213 12.36 -13.62 -0.94
N LEU A 214 13.63 -13.57 -1.35
CA LEU A 214 14.34 -14.74 -1.88
C LEU A 214 14.50 -15.82 -0.80
N THR A 215 14.84 -15.43 0.43
CA THR A 215 14.96 -16.33 1.58
C THR A 215 13.62 -17.00 1.88
N THR A 216 12.54 -16.23 1.84
CA THR A 216 11.18 -16.72 2.00
C THR A 216 10.84 -17.77 0.94
N GLY A 217 11.16 -17.53 -0.33
CA GLY A 217 10.97 -18.48 -1.43
C GLY A 217 11.85 -19.75 -1.37
N SER A 218 12.93 -19.71 -0.58
CA SER A 218 13.76 -20.88 -0.30
C SER A 218 13.28 -21.67 0.92
N GLY A 219 12.51 -21.07 1.82
CA GLY A 219 12.04 -21.67 3.08
C GLY A 219 10.96 -22.75 2.92
N PRO A 220 10.64 -23.49 4.01
CA PRO A 220 9.74 -24.66 3.97
C PRO A 220 8.27 -24.32 3.67
N HIS A 221 7.86 -23.07 3.92
CA HIS A 221 6.48 -22.61 3.78
C HIS A 221 6.12 -22.23 2.34
N ALA A 222 6.17 -23.17 1.40
CA ALA A 222 5.99 -22.87 -0.03
C ALA A 222 4.56 -22.39 -0.41
N GLY A 223 3.58 -22.54 0.48
CA GLY A 223 2.17 -22.36 0.16
C GLY A 223 1.49 -23.72 0.26
N ASP A 224 0.89 -24.21 -0.83
CA ASP A 224 0.19 -25.48 -0.84
C ASP A 224 1.14 -26.70 -0.83
N ASN A 225 0.99 -27.54 0.19
CA ASN A 225 1.70 -28.82 0.36
C ASN A 225 0.74 -30.01 0.48
N SER A 226 -0.55 -29.83 0.15
CA SER A 226 -1.59 -30.86 0.32
C SER A 226 -1.41 -32.08 -0.61
N ASN A 227 -0.73 -31.90 -1.75
CA ASN A 227 -0.38 -32.98 -2.67
C ASN A 227 1.12 -33.32 -2.61
N PRO A 228 1.52 -34.43 -1.97
CA PRO A 228 2.93 -34.84 -1.89
C PRO A 228 3.59 -35.12 -3.25
N LEU A 229 2.79 -35.45 -4.28
CA LEU A 229 3.29 -35.72 -5.64
C LEU A 229 3.50 -34.44 -6.46
N LYS A 230 2.97 -33.30 -6.00
CA LYS A 230 3.09 -32.00 -6.65
C LYS A 230 3.13 -30.87 -5.62
N PRO A 231 4.18 -30.80 -4.78
CA PRO A 231 4.30 -29.73 -3.79
C PRO A 231 4.49 -28.37 -4.49
N ALA A 232 4.13 -27.28 -3.80
CA ALA A 232 4.43 -25.95 -4.29
C ALA A 232 5.94 -25.76 -4.54
N PRO A 233 6.33 -25.14 -5.66
CA PRO A 233 7.72 -25.00 -6.05
C PRO A 233 8.47 -24.06 -5.11
N ARG A 234 9.72 -24.41 -4.80
CA ARG A 234 10.69 -23.55 -4.13
C ARG A 234 11.68 -23.01 -5.16
N ASN A 235 12.42 -21.95 -4.81
CA ASN A 235 13.35 -21.31 -5.76
C ASN A 235 14.66 -22.08 -6.00
N GLY A 236 14.85 -23.22 -5.33
CA GLY A 236 16.03 -24.09 -5.46
C GLY A 236 17.28 -23.57 -4.74
N LEU A 237 17.18 -22.45 -4.02
CA LEU A 237 18.27 -21.93 -3.21
C LEU A 237 18.33 -22.65 -1.85
N ASP A 238 19.54 -22.76 -1.29
CA ASP A 238 19.75 -23.34 0.03
C ASP A 238 19.17 -22.42 1.13
N PRO A 239 18.12 -22.85 1.85
CA PRO A 239 17.50 -22.03 2.89
C PRO A 239 18.43 -21.72 4.06
N GLU A 240 19.36 -22.61 4.41
CA GLU A 240 20.32 -22.40 5.50
C GLU A 240 21.33 -21.32 5.13
N LEU A 241 21.84 -21.34 3.89
CA LEU A 241 22.68 -20.27 3.38
C LEU A 241 21.90 -18.95 3.28
N LEU A 242 20.67 -18.98 2.73
CA LEU A 242 19.90 -17.77 2.44
C LEU A 242 19.49 -17.00 3.69
N GLN A 243 19.21 -17.65 4.83
CA GLN A 243 18.97 -16.92 6.09
C GLN A 243 20.20 -16.10 6.53
N HIS A 244 21.42 -16.59 6.30
CA HIS A 244 22.65 -15.85 6.58
C HIS A 244 22.85 -14.71 5.59
N VAL A 245 22.63 -14.97 4.29
CA VAL A 245 22.72 -13.93 3.24
C VAL A 245 21.70 -12.81 3.48
N HIS A 246 20.50 -13.12 3.96
CA HIS A 246 19.50 -12.14 4.37
C HIS A 246 19.93 -11.31 5.59
N SER A 247 20.64 -11.95 6.52
CA SER A 247 21.08 -11.29 7.76
C SER A 247 22.18 -10.24 7.52
N TRP A 248 23.04 -10.40 6.50
CA TRP A 248 24.11 -9.43 6.21
C TRP A 248 23.63 -8.00 5.90
N PRO A 249 22.73 -7.76 4.93
CA PRO A 249 22.19 -6.43 4.69
C PRO A 249 21.31 -5.96 5.86
N ALA A 250 20.70 -6.87 6.64
CA ALA A 250 19.97 -6.51 7.85
C ALA A 250 20.90 -5.96 8.94
N TYR A 251 22.07 -6.57 9.17
CA TYR A 251 23.09 -6.06 10.08
C TYR A 251 23.62 -4.69 9.64
N ALA A 252 23.89 -4.53 8.35
CA ALA A 252 24.31 -3.24 7.78
C ALA A 252 23.22 -2.18 7.94
N THR A 253 21.95 -2.54 7.70
CA THR A 253 20.79 -1.66 7.91
C THR A 253 20.73 -1.19 9.36
N PHE A 254 20.81 -2.11 10.33
CA PHE A 254 20.76 -1.77 11.75
C PHE A 254 21.91 -0.86 12.19
N ALA A 255 23.15 -1.15 11.74
CA ALA A 255 24.31 -0.31 12.04
C ALA A 255 24.17 1.11 11.44
N LEU A 256 23.67 1.22 10.21
CA LEU A 256 23.41 2.51 9.59
C LEU A 256 22.26 3.26 10.28
N THR A 257 21.19 2.58 10.68
CA THR A 257 20.09 3.19 11.45
C THR A 257 20.58 3.69 12.80
N LEU A 258 21.46 2.96 13.49
CA LEU A 258 22.10 3.45 14.72
C LEU A 258 22.93 4.72 14.45
N ALA A 259 23.69 4.75 13.35
CA ALA A 259 24.43 5.95 12.93
C ALA A 259 23.49 7.12 12.60
N VAL A 260 22.34 6.88 11.95
CA VAL A 260 21.30 7.89 11.72
C VAL A 260 20.78 8.44 13.05
N VAL A 261 20.44 7.57 14.01
CA VAL A 261 19.95 8.00 15.33
C VAL A 261 21.01 8.83 16.06
N ILE A 262 22.25 8.34 16.14
CA ILE A 262 23.37 9.05 16.79
C ILE A 262 23.59 10.41 16.13
N ALA A 263 23.64 10.47 14.80
CA ALA A 263 23.80 11.73 14.06
C ALA A 263 22.62 12.68 14.30
N ALA A 264 21.39 12.17 14.39
CA ALA A 264 20.22 12.99 14.73
C ALA A 264 20.30 13.58 16.15
N PHE A 265 20.88 12.85 17.10
CA PHE A 265 21.17 13.38 18.44
C PHE A 265 22.26 14.46 18.40
N ALA A 266 23.41 14.15 17.80
CA ALA A 266 24.56 15.04 17.72
C ALA A 266 24.25 16.37 16.99
N LEU A 267 23.48 16.29 15.90
CA LEU A 267 23.09 17.45 15.09
C LEU A 267 21.81 18.13 15.59
N ARG A 268 21.22 17.68 16.71
CA ARG A 268 19.95 18.20 17.27
C ARG A 268 18.79 18.22 16.26
N LEU A 269 18.73 17.22 15.38
CA LEU A 269 17.67 17.05 14.40
C LEU A 269 16.44 16.37 15.02
N PRO A 270 15.26 16.40 14.37
CA PRO A 270 14.09 15.64 14.82
C PRO A 270 14.32 14.13 14.80
N ARG A 271 14.03 13.44 15.91
CA ARG A 271 14.42 12.02 16.12
C ARG A 271 13.27 11.02 16.02
N ARG A 272 12.01 11.48 15.96
CA ARG A 272 10.82 10.63 16.06
C ARG A 272 10.80 9.45 15.07
N TRP A 273 11.17 9.68 13.82
CA TRP A 273 11.13 8.65 12.77
C TRP A 273 12.37 7.77 12.74
N PRO A 274 13.60 8.30 12.89
CA PRO A 274 14.78 7.47 13.16
C PRO A 274 14.60 6.52 14.35
N LEU A 275 14.01 7.00 15.46
CA LEU A 275 13.75 6.16 16.63
C LEU A 275 12.65 5.13 16.38
N ALA A 276 11.58 5.49 15.66
CA ALA A 276 10.55 4.54 15.27
C ALA A 276 11.11 3.45 14.33
N LEU A 277 11.98 3.82 13.38
CA LEU A 277 12.68 2.88 12.51
C LEU A 277 13.53 1.91 13.34
N LEU A 278 14.37 2.42 14.23
CA LEU A 278 15.20 1.60 15.13
C LEU A 278 14.34 0.66 15.98
N ALA A 279 13.23 1.13 16.54
CA ALA A 279 12.33 0.30 17.35
C ALA A 279 11.73 -0.85 16.52
N VAL A 280 11.26 -0.58 15.30
CA VAL A 280 10.76 -1.62 14.39
C VAL A 280 11.86 -2.61 14.01
N GLU A 281 13.08 -2.12 13.73
CA GLU A 281 14.23 -2.98 13.43
C GLU A 281 14.59 -3.91 14.59
N VAL A 282 14.61 -3.41 15.83
CA VAL A 282 14.88 -4.23 17.01
C VAL A 282 13.86 -5.36 17.13
N VAL A 283 12.57 -5.06 16.98
CA VAL A 283 11.52 -6.09 17.00
C VAL A 283 11.68 -7.05 15.82
N GLN A 284 12.01 -6.54 14.61
CA GLN A 284 12.23 -7.35 13.42
C GLN A 284 13.39 -8.33 13.59
N ILE A 285 14.49 -7.89 14.21
CA ILE A 285 15.66 -8.72 14.53
C ILE A 285 15.30 -9.79 15.56
N ILE A 286 14.61 -9.42 16.65
CA ILE A 286 14.18 -10.37 17.68
C ILE A 286 13.31 -11.45 17.05
N VAL A 287 12.28 -11.07 16.29
CA VAL A 287 11.39 -12.01 15.61
C VAL A 287 12.14 -12.85 14.57
N GLY A 288 13.03 -12.23 13.78
CA GLY A 288 13.85 -12.89 12.76
C GLY A 288 14.78 -13.97 13.31
N ILE A 289 15.50 -13.67 14.39
CA ILE A 289 16.39 -14.64 15.05
C ILE A 289 15.56 -15.74 15.73
N THR A 290 14.45 -15.36 16.39
CA THR A 290 13.60 -16.32 17.11
C THR A 290 12.97 -17.32 16.14
N GLN A 291 12.40 -16.86 15.01
CA GLN A 291 11.81 -17.77 14.03
C GLN A 291 12.87 -18.72 13.44
N ALA A 292 14.08 -18.25 13.16
CA ALA A 292 15.15 -19.08 12.59
C ALA A 292 15.56 -20.20 13.57
N ARG A 293 15.67 -19.88 14.87
CA ARG A 293 16.06 -20.84 15.91
C ARG A 293 14.96 -21.85 16.27
N LEU A 294 13.69 -21.47 16.13
CA LEU A 294 12.55 -22.31 16.47
C LEU A 294 12.02 -23.15 15.29
N GLY A 295 12.74 -23.20 14.16
CA GLY A 295 12.30 -23.99 13.00
C GLY A 295 11.19 -23.32 12.19
N LEU A 296 11.17 -21.99 12.14
CA LEU A 296 10.26 -21.14 11.36
C LEU A 296 8.76 -21.30 11.71
N PRO A 297 8.32 -21.09 12.97
CA PRO A 297 6.90 -21.13 13.31
C PRO A 297 6.08 -20.14 12.47
N GLU A 298 4.96 -20.58 11.90
CA GLU A 298 4.18 -19.82 10.91
C GLU A 298 3.79 -18.43 11.43
N VAL A 299 3.36 -18.36 12.68
CA VAL A 299 2.95 -17.10 13.32
C VAL A 299 4.09 -16.09 13.36
N LEU A 300 5.31 -16.52 13.69
CA LEU A 300 6.47 -15.63 13.74
C LEU A 300 6.88 -15.18 12.33
N VAL A 301 6.81 -16.07 11.34
CA VAL A 301 7.05 -15.72 9.92
C VAL A 301 6.04 -14.65 9.48
N GLY A 302 4.75 -14.83 9.80
CA GLY A 302 3.69 -13.87 9.50
C GLY A 302 3.90 -12.51 10.18
N ILE A 303 4.27 -12.50 11.47
CA ILE A 303 4.63 -11.27 12.19
C ILE A 303 5.81 -10.57 11.52
N HIS A 304 6.85 -11.31 11.13
CA HIS A 304 8.03 -10.76 10.45
C HIS A 304 7.69 -10.12 9.09
N MET A 305 6.73 -10.69 8.36
CA MET A 305 6.23 -10.10 7.10
C MET A 305 5.48 -8.78 7.33
N ILE A 306 4.62 -8.71 8.35
CA ILE A 306 3.90 -7.48 8.72
C ILE A 306 4.90 -6.40 9.16
N LEU A 307 5.86 -6.76 10.01
CA LEU A 307 6.93 -5.88 10.46
C LEU A 307 7.81 -5.39 9.30
N ALA A 308 8.03 -6.18 8.25
CA ALA A 308 8.71 -5.71 7.04
C ALA A 308 7.94 -4.56 6.34
N GLY A 309 6.61 -4.63 6.31
CA GLY A 309 5.77 -3.51 5.86
C GLY A 309 5.93 -2.27 6.75
N LEU A 310 5.90 -2.45 8.08
CA LEU A 310 6.10 -1.35 9.03
C LEU A 310 7.50 -0.75 8.96
N LEU A 311 8.52 -1.56 8.71
CA LEU A 311 9.90 -1.14 8.49
C LEU A 311 9.98 -0.20 7.29
N VAL A 312 9.35 -0.58 6.18
CA VAL A 312 9.28 0.23 4.95
C VAL A 312 8.51 1.54 5.18
N ALA A 313 7.42 1.50 5.94
CA ALA A 313 6.72 2.71 6.35
C ALA A 313 7.61 3.64 7.20
N ALA A 314 8.34 3.09 8.18
CA ALA A 314 9.21 3.85 9.07
C ALA A 314 10.41 4.49 8.34
N ILE A 315 11.09 3.76 7.45
CA ILE A 315 12.19 4.32 6.64
C ILE A 315 11.66 5.35 5.64
N THR A 316 10.47 5.14 5.05
CA THR A 316 9.84 6.12 4.17
C THR A 316 9.55 7.42 4.92
N ALA A 317 8.99 7.34 6.13
CA ALA A 317 8.75 8.49 6.98
C ALA A 317 10.06 9.18 7.41
N THR A 318 11.13 8.42 7.64
CA THR A 318 12.47 8.93 7.93
C THR A 318 13.03 9.72 6.75
N VAL A 319 12.97 9.18 5.53
CA VAL A 319 13.37 9.87 4.29
C VAL A 319 12.55 11.14 4.07
N LEU A 320 11.22 11.07 4.27
CA LEU A 320 10.33 12.23 4.12
C LEU A 320 10.60 13.32 5.17
N SER A 321 11.11 12.94 6.35
CA SER A 321 11.46 13.88 7.42
C SER A 321 12.70 14.72 7.14
N LEU A 322 13.51 14.37 6.13
CA LEU A 322 14.69 15.15 5.70
C LEU A 322 14.34 16.53 5.15
N ARG A 323 13.10 16.73 4.69
CA ARG A 323 12.67 17.96 4.02
C ARG A 323 11.56 18.65 4.78
N ALA A 324 11.61 19.99 4.78
CA ALA A 324 10.50 20.79 5.26
C ALA A 324 9.33 20.76 4.26
N PRO A 325 8.08 20.96 4.71
CA PRO A 325 6.96 21.32 3.85
C PRO A 325 7.28 22.50 2.91
N SER A 326 6.69 22.53 1.71
CA SER A 326 6.73 23.73 0.87
C SER A 326 6.10 24.93 1.59
N ALA A 327 6.85 26.01 1.74
CA ALA A 327 6.39 27.26 2.37
C ALA A 327 5.27 27.98 1.57
N VAL A 328 5.12 27.64 0.29
CA VAL A 328 4.16 28.27 -0.64
C VAL A 328 2.69 28.07 -0.22
N ASP A 329 2.39 27.03 0.59
CA ASP A 329 1.06 26.78 1.15
C ASP A 329 0.96 27.11 2.67
N ALA A 330 2.04 27.59 3.28
CA ALA A 330 2.08 27.89 4.72
C ALA A 330 1.62 29.32 5.06
N ALA A 331 1.28 30.14 4.07
CA ALA A 331 0.68 31.45 4.30
C ALA A 331 -0.77 31.28 4.80
N PRO A 332 -1.13 31.82 5.97
CA PRO A 332 -2.53 31.90 6.39
C PRO A 332 -3.34 32.66 5.34
N ALA A 333 -4.56 32.21 5.07
CA ALA A 333 -5.47 32.81 4.08
C ALA A 333 -5.88 34.27 4.40
N GLU A 334 -5.43 34.85 5.52
CA GLU A 334 -5.79 36.19 5.98
C GLU A 334 -5.20 37.36 5.19
N ARG A 335 -4.23 37.12 4.29
CA ARG A 335 -3.59 38.21 3.51
C ARG A 335 -4.03 38.34 2.05
N ARG A 336 -5.15 37.72 1.66
CA ARG A 336 -5.74 37.92 0.30
C ARG A 336 -6.92 38.89 0.24
N TYR A 337 -7.33 39.48 1.35
CA TYR A 337 -8.34 40.53 1.38
C TYR A 337 -7.82 41.71 2.21
N GLY A 338 -6.92 42.51 1.63
CA GLY A 338 -6.67 43.86 2.13
C GLY A 338 -7.87 44.74 1.74
N PRO A 339 -8.32 45.67 2.59
CA PRO A 339 -9.42 46.54 2.25
C PRO A 339 -9.02 47.37 1.02
N GLU A 340 -9.86 47.35 -0.02
CA GLU A 340 -9.84 48.41 -1.02
C GLU A 340 -9.96 49.74 -0.27
N SER A 341 -8.90 50.52 -0.36
CA SER A 341 -8.90 51.92 0.06
C SER A 341 -9.91 52.66 -0.81
N VAL A 342 -11.11 52.85 -0.27
CA VAL A 342 -12.02 53.90 -0.73
C VAL A 342 -11.42 55.22 -0.26
N SER A 343 -10.71 55.88 -1.17
CA SER A 343 -10.31 57.28 -1.04
C SER A 343 -11.30 58.13 -1.84
N LEU A 344 -12.05 58.97 -1.10
CA LEU A 344 -12.72 60.23 -1.43
C LEU A 344 -13.42 60.37 -2.79
#